data_AF-A0A1E1WCR0-F1
#
_entry.id   AF-A0A1E1WCR0-F1
#
_cell.length_a   1.000
_cell.length_b   1.000
_cell.length_c   1.000
_cell.angle_alpha   90.00
_cell.angle_beta   90.00
_cell.angle_gamma   90.00
#
_symmetry.space_group_name_H-M   'P 1'
#
loop_
_entity.id
_entity.type
_entity.pdbx_description
1 polymer ?
#
loop_
_entity_poly.entity_id
_entity_poly.type
_entity_poly.pdbx_seq_one_letter_code
_entity_poly.pdbx_strand_id
1 'polypeptide(L)'
;AQLTNLLQDNNLMETMEPETMSSAERAMRHGQLKQLKDMRRQYKQKAAEDSKRKKRLKVDSYEIVDEKDEEDGALDIRDIEFRMTNDAKRIQALISGASTSSGRDLIMLKIVLCRALYPQIAVADEFNHFKSGADQLYHTWSKPFVFLHPTSYFGKNPRVLQLTEGDIQTDAPLGFKSKLPLSAKHQILCYLSLLETTKPYIVNSMRMPAAQTLLLLAHTIDTNIGFTRIVCDSWLLLEFPYPESGLNLLLKAVKLRQRWDALINRRLNDANPNKSVEAELQKNQPRESYEELQHDLSCDISAYMSSEVYYTIKRLLPGDLKVLYYGADETHPSIDPNPFEEKFECRPHDKKGGVYVTDNVVYNCVVDTDWSYNSYQETYALPWTCPDCGISLCFSPLERLQHKQFTCSNRTEKKETETPKPVKDNRPNAKEYKCETCKETLYMTPVEILRHKKSCMVK
;
A
#
# COMPACT_ATOMS: atom_id res chain seq x y z
N ALA A 1 -18.22 3.84 -17.67
CA ALA A 1 -19.48 4.60 -17.57
C ALA A 1 -20.25 4.23 -16.32
N GLN A 2 -20.68 2.98 -16.13
CA GLN A 2 -21.47 2.60 -14.94
C GLN A 2 -20.65 2.69 -13.64
N LEU A 3 -19.42 2.14 -13.60
CA LEU A 3 -18.54 2.23 -12.42
C LEU A 3 -18.18 3.69 -12.08
N THR A 4 -17.87 4.50 -13.09
CA THR A 4 -17.49 5.91 -12.90
C THR A 4 -18.65 6.74 -12.34
N ASN A 5 -19.88 6.50 -12.81
CA ASN A 5 -21.05 7.18 -12.30
C ASN A 5 -21.35 6.73 -10.88
N LEU A 6 -21.27 5.42 -10.58
CA LEU A 6 -21.42 4.91 -9.22
C LEU A 6 -20.39 5.50 -8.26
N LEU A 7 -19.12 5.65 -8.68
CA LEU A 7 -18.08 6.27 -7.86
C LEU A 7 -18.32 7.77 -7.64
N GLN A 8 -18.94 8.47 -8.59
CA GLN A 8 -19.35 9.87 -8.44
C GLN A 8 -20.57 10.00 -7.52
N ASP A 9 -21.58 9.15 -7.69
CA ASP A 9 -22.80 9.13 -6.88
C ASP A 9 -22.51 8.85 -5.40
N ASN A 10 -21.42 8.12 -5.11
CA ASN A 10 -20.96 7.82 -3.75
C ASN A 10 -19.85 8.78 -3.25
N ASN A 11 -19.59 9.91 -3.91
CA ASN A 11 -18.53 10.87 -3.55
C ASN A 11 -17.12 10.25 -3.39
N LEU A 12 -16.86 9.12 -4.05
CA LEU A 12 -15.57 8.40 -4.03
C LEU A 12 -14.61 8.88 -5.11
N MET A 13 -15.11 9.62 -6.09
CA MET A 13 -14.32 10.44 -7.01
C MET A 13 -14.74 11.89 -6.85
N GLU A 14 -13.78 12.78 -6.65
CA GLU A 14 -14.02 14.21 -6.80
C GLU A 14 -14.41 14.46 -8.26
N THR A 15 -15.62 14.97 -8.46
CA THR A 15 -15.87 15.74 -9.67
C THR A 15 -14.92 16.93 -9.61
N MET A 16 -13.88 16.95 -10.46
CA MET A 16 -13.11 18.17 -10.68
C MET A 16 -14.11 19.22 -11.14
N GLU A 17 -14.59 20.01 -10.20
CA GLU A 17 -15.42 21.14 -10.50
C GLU A 17 -14.60 22.08 -11.37
N PRO A 18 -15.23 22.77 -12.35
CA PRO A 18 -14.55 23.75 -13.19
C PRO A 18 -13.87 24.89 -12.39
N GLU A 19 -14.05 24.92 -11.07
CA GLU A 19 -13.45 25.85 -10.12
C GLU A 19 -11.94 25.62 -9.88
N THR A 20 -11.40 24.42 -10.11
CA THR A 20 -9.94 24.18 -10.00
C THR A 20 -9.15 24.68 -11.21
N MET A 21 -9.83 25.10 -12.29
CA MET A 21 -9.20 25.56 -13.52
C MET A 21 -8.94 27.07 -13.46
N SER A 22 -7.69 27.46 -13.72
CA SER A 22 -7.31 28.87 -13.84
C SER A 22 -8.14 29.56 -14.93
N SER A 23 -8.40 30.86 -14.78
CA SER A 23 -9.15 31.66 -15.76
C SER A 23 -8.54 31.56 -17.17
N ALA A 24 -7.21 31.46 -17.25
CA ALA A 24 -6.47 31.26 -18.50
C ALA A 24 -6.77 29.89 -19.13
N GLU A 25 -6.89 28.84 -18.32
CA GLU A 25 -7.18 27.48 -18.80
C GLU A 25 -8.63 27.34 -19.26
N ARG A 26 -9.56 28.02 -18.58
CA ARG A 26 -10.98 28.09 -19.00
C ARG A 26 -11.13 28.79 -20.37
N ALA A 27 -10.40 29.88 -20.60
CA ALA A 27 -10.40 30.59 -21.88
C ALA A 27 -9.82 29.73 -23.03
N MET A 28 -8.69 29.05 -22.78
CA MET A 28 -8.08 28.13 -23.75
C MET A 28 -9.01 26.98 -24.11
N ARG A 29 -9.66 26.36 -23.11
CA ARG A 29 -10.63 25.28 -23.32
C ARG A 29 -11.84 25.74 -24.12
N HIS A 30 -12.38 26.92 -23.83
CA HIS A 30 -13.50 27.48 -24.60
C HIS A 30 -13.11 27.72 -26.08
N GLY A 31 -11.89 28.20 -26.33
CA GLY A 31 -11.35 28.36 -27.68
C GLY A 31 -11.22 27.02 -28.43
N GLN A 32 -10.65 26.01 -27.77
CA GLN A 32 -10.52 24.66 -28.34
C GLN A 32 -11.87 24.00 -28.63
N LEU A 33 -12.84 24.11 -27.71
CA LEU A 33 -14.21 23.61 -27.92
C LEU A 33 -14.92 24.30 -29.08
N LYS A 34 -14.67 25.59 -29.30
CA LYS A 34 -15.21 26.32 -30.45
C LYS A 34 -14.63 25.77 -31.76
N GLN A 35 -13.32 25.60 -31.83
CA GLN A 35 -12.64 25.01 -33.00
C GLN A 35 -13.14 23.59 -33.28
N LEU A 36 -13.27 22.74 -32.25
CA LEU A 36 -13.75 21.36 -32.41
C LEU A 36 -15.24 21.31 -32.83
N LYS A 37 -16.08 22.22 -32.36
CA LYS A 37 -17.48 22.36 -32.83
C LYS A 37 -17.53 22.79 -34.29
N ASP A 38 -16.67 23.72 -34.70
CA ASP A 38 -16.58 24.19 -36.08
C ASP A 38 -16.08 23.06 -37.00
N MET A 39 -15.08 22.29 -36.59
CA MET A 39 -14.61 21.10 -37.31
C MET A 39 -15.71 20.02 -37.44
N ARG A 40 -16.50 19.78 -36.38
CA ARG A 40 -17.65 18.86 -36.44
C ARG A 40 -18.71 19.35 -37.43
N ARG A 41 -18.95 20.67 -37.49
CA ARG A 41 -19.91 21.27 -38.43
C ARG A 41 -19.41 21.15 -39.87
N GLN A 42 -18.13 21.41 -40.12
CA GLN A 42 -17.50 21.27 -41.43
C GLN A 42 -17.52 19.82 -41.91
N TYR A 43 -17.22 18.86 -41.04
CA TYR A 43 -17.31 17.43 -41.37
C TYR A 43 -18.73 17.02 -41.76
N LYS A 44 -19.75 17.46 -41.01
CA LYS A 44 -21.16 17.21 -41.35
C LYS A 44 -21.58 17.88 -42.66
N GLN A 45 -21.04 19.06 -42.97
CA GLN A 45 -21.28 19.75 -44.23
C GLN A 45 -20.64 19.03 -45.41
N LYS A 46 -19.35 18.64 -45.32
CA LYS A 46 -18.66 17.81 -46.32
C LYS A 46 -19.42 16.49 -46.56
N ALA A 47 -19.79 15.77 -45.50
CA ALA A 47 -20.57 14.54 -45.61
C ALA A 47 -21.94 14.73 -46.29
N ALA A 48 -22.61 15.86 -46.02
CA ALA A 48 -23.89 16.19 -46.66
C ALA A 48 -23.70 16.58 -48.15
N GLU A 49 -22.61 17.26 -48.51
CA GLU A 49 -22.25 17.58 -49.89
C GLU A 49 -21.87 16.33 -50.69
N ASP A 50 -21.10 15.42 -50.09
CA ASP A 50 -20.73 14.14 -50.69
C ASP A 50 -21.94 13.22 -50.88
N SER A 51 -22.94 13.27 -49.98
CA SER A 51 -24.21 12.55 -50.16
C SER A 51 -25.06 13.08 -51.32
N LYS A 52 -24.88 14.37 -51.68
CA LYS A 52 -25.59 15.03 -52.79
C LYS A 52 -24.86 14.85 -54.12
N ARG A 53 -23.56 14.56 -54.12
CA ARG A 53 -22.83 14.14 -55.32
C ARG A 53 -23.33 12.78 -55.78
N LYS A 54 -24.08 12.76 -56.88
CA LYS A 54 -24.52 11.51 -57.53
C LYS A 54 -23.28 10.73 -57.95
N LYS A 55 -23.04 9.59 -57.29
CA LYS A 55 -22.01 8.62 -57.72
C LYS A 55 -22.34 8.16 -59.13
N ARG A 56 -21.53 8.56 -60.11
CA ARG A 56 -21.66 8.13 -61.50
C ARG A 56 -20.62 7.05 -61.76
N LEU A 57 -21.07 5.87 -62.19
CA LEU A 57 -20.20 4.83 -62.68
C LEU A 57 -19.58 5.33 -64.00
N LYS A 58 -18.25 5.47 -64.06
CA LYS A 58 -17.54 5.75 -65.32
C LYS A 58 -17.56 4.44 -66.14
N VAL A 59 -17.97 4.52 -67.42
CA VAL A 59 -18.22 3.33 -68.27
C VAL A 59 -16.94 2.75 -68.89
N ASP A 60 -15.78 3.43 -68.77
CA ASP A 60 -14.56 3.06 -69.50
C ASP A 60 -13.39 2.56 -68.65
N SER A 61 -13.67 2.05 -67.45
CA SER A 61 -12.69 1.28 -66.68
C SER A 61 -13.42 0.29 -65.80
N TYR A 62 -13.15 -1.00 -65.98
CA TYR A 62 -13.54 -2.08 -65.08
C TYR A 62 -12.75 -2.04 -63.76
N GLU A 63 -12.33 -0.85 -63.33
CA GLU A 63 -11.70 -0.59 -62.06
C GLU A 63 -12.60 0.37 -61.30
N ILE A 64 -13.14 -0.10 -60.19
CA ILE A 64 -13.74 0.77 -59.17
C ILE A 64 -12.55 1.50 -58.55
N VAL A 65 -12.07 2.56 -59.22
CA VAL A 65 -11.18 3.53 -58.60
C VAL A 65 -12.06 4.30 -57.63
N ASP A 66 -12.13 3.84 -56.38
CA ASP A 66 -12.45 4.70 -55.26
C ASP A 66 -11.39 5.82 -55.36
N GLU A 67 -11.75 7.01 -55.88
CA GLU A 67 -10.99 8.26 -55.71
C GLU A 67 -11.05 8.62 -54.20
N LYS A 68 -10.49 7.72 -53.39
CA LYS A 68 -10.25 7.86 -51.96
C LYS A 68 -8.77 7.73 -51.71
N ASP A 69 -7.96 8.37 -52.53
CA ASP A 69 -6.60 8.62 -52.13
C ASP A 69 -6.40 10.13 -52.04
N GLU A 70 -5.86 10.52 -50.89
CA GLU A 70 -5.24 11.82 -50.58
C GLU A 70 -6.08 12.90 -49.84
N GLU A 71 -6.82 12.52 -48.80
CA GLU A 71 -6.83 13.36 -47.57
C GLU A 71 -6.28 12.51 -46.40
N ASP A 72 -4.95 12.44 -46.32
CA ASP A 72 -4.14 11.84 -45.22
C ASP A 72 -4.28 12.60 -43.89
N GLY A 73 -5.50 13.06 -43.58
CA GLY A 73 -5.79 13.97 -42.48
C GLY A 73 -7.29 14.14 -42.19
N ALA A 74 -8.17 13.33 -42.78
CA ALA A 74 -9.59 13.34 -42.45
C ALA A 74 -9.78 12.84 -41.00
N LEU A 75 -9.72 13.78 -40.05
CA LEU A 75 -10.00 13.57 -38.64
C LEU A 75 -11.32 12.78 -38.50
N ASP A 76 -11.26 11.56 -37.94
CA ASP A 76 -12.45 10.75 -37.67
C ASP A 76 -13.41 11.57 -36.79
N ILE A 77 -14.69 11.62 -37.16
CA ILE A 77 -15.72 12.31 -36.37
C ILE A 77 -15.77 11.78 -34.93
N ARG A 78 -15.42 10.50 -34.72
CA ARG A 78 -15.30 9.90 -33.40
C ARG A 78 -14.14 10.49 -32.60
N ASP A 79 -13.03 10.85 -33.26
CA ASP A 79 -11.88 11.49 -32.61
C ASP A 79 -12.21 12.94 -32.22
N ILE A 80 -12.97 13.66 -33.05
CA ILE A 80 -13.50 14.99 -32.72
C ILE A 80 -14.49 14.92 -31.54
N GLU A 81 -15.41 13.96 -31.54
CA GLU A 81 -16.36 13.76 -30.45
C GLU A 81 -15.67 13.29 -29.15
N PHE A 82 -14.62 12.49 -29.26
CA PHE A 82 -13.78 12.07 -28.14
C PHE A 82 -13.04 13.26 -27.51
N ARG A 83 -12.39 14.11 -28.30
CA ARG A 83 -11.69 15.33 -27.82
C ARG A 83 -12.65 16.41 -27.30
N MET A 84 -13.89 16.44 -27.80
CA MET A 84 -14.94 17.30 -27.27
C MET A 84 -15.40 16.90 -25.87
N THR A 85 -15.38 15.58 -25.60
CA THR A 85 -15.84 15.00 -24.33
C THR A 85 -14.70 14.91 -23.31
N ASN A 86 -13.48 14.63 -23.77
CA ASN A 86 -12.30 14.42 -22.94
C ASN A 86 -11.25 15.51 -23.19
N ASP A 87 -10.85 16.21 -22.13
CA ASP A 87 -9.80 17.23 -22.18
C ASP A 87 -8.44 16.59 -22.51
N ALA A 88 -7.63 17.23 -23.36
CA ALA A 88 -6.27 16.76 -23.68
C ALA A 88 -5.39 16.70 -22.43
N LYS A 89 -5.56 17.63 -21.48
CA LYS A 89 -4.88 17.57 -20.17
C LYS A 89 -5.36 16.39 -19.35
N ARG A 90 -6.65 16.07 -19.39
CA ARG A 90 -7.21 14.89 -18.74
C ARG A 90 -6.65 13.61 -19.35
N ILE A 91 -6.53 13.54 -20.67
CA ILE A 91 -5.93 12.39 -21.35
C ILE A 91 -4.45 12.27 -21.01
N GLN A 92 -3.69 13.36 -20.98
CA GLN A 92 -2.29 13.33 -20.54
C GLN A 92 -2.13 12.98 -19.05
N ALA A 93 -3.01 13.48 -18.18
CA ALA A 93 -3.05 13.11 -16.77
C ALA A 93 -3.43 11.63 -16.58
N LEU A 94 -4.38 11.12 -17.39
CA LEU A 94 -4.74 9.70 -17.39
C LEU A 94 -3.63 8.82 -17.95
N ILE A 95 -2.91 9.26 -18.98
CA ILE A 95 -1.77 8.53 -19.55
C ILE A 95 -0.61 8.52 -18.56
N SER A 96 -0.26 9.67 -17.97
CA SER A 96 0.80 9.77 -16.95
C SER A 96 0.45 9.02 -15.68
N GLY A 97 -0.83 9.03 -15.26
CA GLY A 97 -1.33 8.25 -14.13
C GLY A 97 -1.48 6.75 -14.43
N ALA A 98 -1.76 6.37 -15.68
CA ALA A 98 -1.86 4.96 -16.09
C ALA A 98 -0.50 4.34 -16.43
N SER A 99 0.51 5.14 -16.75
CA SER A 99 1.88 4.67 -16.90
C SER A 99 2.45 4.29 -15.54
N THR A 100 2.29 3.02 -15.16
CA THR A 100 2.91 2.38 -14.00
C THR A 100 4.44 2.32 -14.18
N SER A 101 5.08 3.47 -14.09
CA SER A 101 6.51 3.63 -14.33
C SER A 101 7.33 3.43 -13.05
N SER A 102 6.70 3.57 -11.87
CA SER A 102 7.37 3.31 -10.60
C SER A 102 7.17 1.85 -10.16
N GLY A 103 8.25 1.18 -9.73
CA GLY A 103 8.15 -0.11 -9.07
C GLY A 103 7.23 -0.10 -7.85
N ARG A 104 7.04 1.07 -7.23
CA ARG A 104 6.08 1.31 -6.13
C ARG A 104 4.63 1.08 -6.57
N ASP A 105 4.24 1.58 -7.74
CA ASP A 105 2.87 1.44 -8.25
C ASP A 105 2.55 -0.04 -8.51
N LEU A 106 3.52 -0.80 -9.01
CA LEU A 106 3.38 -2.25 -9.19
C LEU A 106 3.24 -2.97 -7.85
N ILE A 107 4.00 -2.60 -6.83
CA ILE A 107 3.85 -3.17 -5.48
C ILE A 107 2.47 -2.84 -4.93
N MET A 108 2.00 -1.60 -5.07
CA MET A 108 0.68 -1.19 -4.61
C MET A 108 -0.44 -1.96 -5.31
N LEU A 109 -0.39 -2.09 -6.64
CA LEU A 109 -1.35 -2.89 -7.40
C LEU A 109 -1.36 -4.35 -6.93
N LYS A 110 -0.17 -4.93 -6.72
CA LYS A 110 -0.06 -6.28 -6.18
C LYS A 110 -0.70 -6.40 -4.81
N ILE A 111 -0.45 -5.45 -3.90
CA ILE A 111 -1.01 -5.49 -2.55
C ILE A 111 -2.53 -5.39 -2.56
N VAL A 112 -3.10 -4.52 -3.39
CA VAL A 112 -4.55 -4.40 -3.55
C VAL A 112 -5.16 -5.72 -4.04
N LEU A 113 -4.54 -6.35 -5.05
CA LEU A 113 -4.96 -7.66 -5.53
C LEU A 113 -4.78 -8.74 -4.45
N CYS A 114 -3.66 -8.74 -3.73
CA CYS A 114 -3.41 -9.68 -2.64
C CYS A 114 -4.44 -9.57 -1.54
N ARG A 115 -4.83 -8.35 -1.13
CA ARG A 115 -5.87 -8.14 -0.12
C ARG A 115 -7.21 -8.70 -0.57
N ALA A 116 -7.54 -8.59 -1.86
CA ALA A 116 -8.77 -9.15 -2.42
C ALA A 116 -8.73 -10.68 -2.54
N LEU A 117 -7.56 -11.26 -2.82
CA LEU A 117 -7.39 -12.70 -2.99
C LEU A 117 -7.14 -13.44 -1.66
N TYR A 118 -6.64 -12.76 -0.62
CA TYR A 118 -6.38 -13.37 0.67
C TYR A 118 -7.68 -13.96 1.25
N PRO A 119 -7.69 -15.23 1.72
CA PRO A 119 -6.57 -16.10 2.10
C PRO A 119 -6.09 -17.09 1.01
N GLN A 120 -6.38 -16.88 -0.28
CA GLN A 120 -5.97 -17.76 -1.38
C GLN A 120 -4.47 -17.59 -1.69
N ILE A 121 -3.64 -18.25 -0.89
CA ILE A 121 -2.20 -18.27 -1.03
C ILE A 121 -1.67 -19.70 -1.12
N ALA A 122 -0.55 -19.84 -1.82
CA ALA A 122 0.16 -21.09 -2.01
C ALA A 122 1.63 -20.93 -1.63
N VAL A 123 2.14 -21.90 -0.88
CA VAL A 123 3.53 -21.95 -0.41
C VAL A 123 4.25 -23.10 -1.11
N ALA A 124 5.51 -22.87 -1.49
CA ALA A 124 6.32 -23.91 -2.12
C ALA A 124 6.57 -25.08 -1.15
N ASP A 125 6.58 -26.30 -1.69
CA ASP A 125 6.95 -27.50 -0.94
C ASP A 125 8.44 -27.51 -0.58
N GLU A 126 8.76 -28.08 0.59
CA GLU A 126 10.12 -28.15 1.14
C GLU A 126 11.07 -28.96 0.25
N PHE A 127 10.53 -29.96 -0.46
CA PHE A 127 11.29 -30.87 -1.31
C PHE A 127 11.42 -30.40 -2.77
N ASN A 128 10.97 -29.18 -3.09
CA ASN A 128 11.07 -28.66 -4.46
C ASN A 128 12.51 -28.49 -4.97
N HIS A 129 13.49 -28.46 -4.08
CA HIS A 129 14.91 -28.43 -4.45
C HIS A 129 15.36 -29.70 -5.19
N PHE A 130 14.73 -30.85 -4.93
CA PHE A 130 15.06 -32.14 -5.57
C PHE A 130 14.24 -32.41 -6.84
N LYS A 131 13.30 -31.53 -7.19
CA LYS A 131 12.34 -31.75 -8.29
C LYS A 131 12.70 -30.95 -9.53
N SER A 132 12.40 -31.51 -10.69
CA SER A 132 12.43 -30.78 -11.95
C SER A 132 11.44 -29.60 -11.90
N GLY A 133 11.75 -28.51 -12.62
CA GLY A 133 10.97 -27.29 -12.56
C GLY A 133 9.47 -27.46 -12.90
N ALA A 134 9.12 -28.42 -13.75
CA ALA A 134 7.73 -28.71 -14.11
C ALA A 134 6.95 -29.49 -13.03
N ASP A 135 7.67 -30.17 -12.12
CA ASP A 135 7.09 -31.02 -11.07
C ASP A 135 7.11 -30.35 -9.68
N GLN A 136 7.30 -29.03 -9.64
CA GLN A 136 7.23 -28.26 -8.40
C GLN A 136 5.83 -28.33 -7.80
N LEU A 137 5.79 -28.62 -6.50
CA LEU A 137 4.57 -28.72 -5.71
C LEU A 137 4.37 -27.50 -4.84
N TYR A 138 3.13 -27.10 -4.69
CA TYR A 138 2.70 -26.01 -3.84
C TYR A 138 1.59 -26.48 -2.92
N HIS A 139 1.51 -25.87 -1.75
CA HIS A 139 0.51 -26.18 -0.74
C HIS A 139 -0.38 -24.97 -0.53
N THR A 140 -1.69 -25.19 -0.61
CA THR A 140 -2.69 -24.20 -0.24
C THR A 140 -3.31 -24.57 1.11
N TRP A 141 -4.06 -23.64 1.69
CA TRP A 141 -4.84 -23.92 2.91
C TRP A 141 -5.79 -25.10 2.71
N SER A 142 -6.54 -25.11 1.61
CA SER A 142 -7.59 -26.11 1.36
C SER A 142 -7.05 -27.42 0.78
N LYS A 143 -6.10 -27.35 -0.17
CA LYS A 143 -5.56 -28.51 -0.86
C LYS A 143 -4.02 -28.54 -0.83
N PRO A 144 -3.41 -29.62 -0.30
CA PRO A 144 -1.97 -29.85 -0.43
C PRO A 144 -1.60 -30.31 -1.84
N PHE A 145 -0.30 -30.25 -2.17
CA PHE A 145 0.27 -30.86 -3.39
C PHE A 145 -0.38 -30.43 -4.72
N VAL A 146 -0.50 -29.12 -4.90
CA VAL A 146 -1.02 -28.47 -6.10
C VAL A 146 0.13 -28.12 -7.06
N PHE A 147 -0.10 -28.27 -8.36
CA PHE A 147 0.86 -27.93 -9.40
C PHE A 147 0.62 -26.53 -9.96
N LEU A 148 1.62 -25.93 -10.59
CA LEU A 148 1.41 -24.74 -11.41
C LEU A 148 0.86 -25.13 -12.78
N HIS A 149 -0.12 -24.37 -13.28
CA HIS A 149 -0.64 -24.64 -14.61
C HIS A 149 0.47 -24.44 -15.67
N PRO A 150 0.69 -25.38 -16.61
CA PRO A 150 1.78 -25.30 -17.59
C PRO A 150 1.75 -24.06 -18.49
N THR A 151 0.57 -23.49 -18.75
CA THR A 151 0.45 -22.25 -19.53
C THR A 151 0.70 -20.98 -18.71
N SER A 152 0.74 -21.08 -17.37
CA SER A 152 1.07 -19.97 -16.49
C SER A 152 2.52 -19.54 -16.68
N TYR A 153 2.81 -18.27 -16.45
CA TYR A 153 4.17 -17.73 -16.52
C TYR A 153 5.13 -18.50 -15.61
N PHE A 154 4.71 -18.80 -14.39
CA PHE A 154 5.53 -19.55 -13.43
C PHE A 154 5.63 -21.04 -13.75
N GLY A 155 4.66 -21.61 -14.45
CA GLY A 155 4.75 -22.98 -14.98
C GLY A 155 5.83 -23.11 -16.06
N LYS A 156 5.96 -22.09 -16.93
CA LYS A 156 7.01 -22.03 -17.95
C LYS A 156 8.39 -21.67 -17.38
N ASN A 157 8.43 -20.79 -16.38
CA ASN A 157 9.64 -20.26 -15.77
C ASN A 157 9.74 -20.60 -14.26
N PRO A 158 9.90 -21.89 -13.90
CA PRO A 158 9.89 -22.34 -12.51
C PRO A 158 11.13 -21.90 -11.71
N ARG A 159 12.23 -21.53 -12.39
CA ARG A 159 13.47 -21.04 -11.75
C ARG A 159 13.29 -19.71 -11.01
N VAL A 160 12.30 -18.89 -11.41
CA VAL A 160 12.05 -17.57 -10.82
C VAL A 160 11.55 -17.66 -9.37
N LEU A 161 10.94 -18.80 -9.01
CA LEU A 161 10.38 -19.06 -7.69
C LEU A 161 11.31 -19.86 -6.78
N GLN A 162 12.36 -20.47 -7.34
CA GLN A 162 13.33 -21.23 -6.56
C GLN A 162 14.31 -20.27 -5.87
N LEU A 163 14.60 -20.55 -4.61
CA LEU A 163 15.69 -19.92 -3.90
C LEU A 163 17.01 -20.42 -4.51
N THR A 164 17.89 -19.50 -4.86
CA THR A 164 19.24 -19.85 -5.30
C THR A 164 20.16 -20.06 -4.10
N GLU A 165 21.26 -20.77 -4.26
CA GLU A 165 22.22 -21.03 -3.17
C GLU A 165 22.76 -19.73 -2.56
N GLY A 166 22.93 -18.67 -3.37
CA GLY A 166 23.34 -17.35 -2.87
C GLY A 166 22.27 -16.59 -2.09
N ASP A 167 21.01 -17.01 -2.17
CA ASP A 167 19.90 -16.42 -1.40
C ASP A 167 19.71 -17.10 -0.03
N ILE A 168 20.33 -18.26 0.17
CA ILE A 168 20.23 -19.04 1.40
C ILE A 168 21.41 -18.66 2.30
N GLN A 169 21.10 -18.15 3.48
CA GLN A 169 22.12 -17.82 4.47
C GLN A 169 22.65 -19.11 5.12
N THR A 170 23.94 -19.38 4.96
CA THR A 170 24.64 -20.51 5.60
C THR A 170 25.07 -20.21 7.02
N ASP A 171 25.29 -18.93 7.34
CA ASP A 171 25.83 -18.47 8.61
C ASP A 171 24.68 -18.17 9.58
N ALA A 172 24.01 -19.22 10.04
CA ALA A 172 22.99 -19.10 11.08
C ALA A 172 23.63 -18.88 12.47
N PRO A 173 22.91 -18.27 13.42
CA PRO A 173 23.38 -18.15 14.80
C PRO A 173 23.78 -19.50 15.41
N LEU A 174 24.84 -19.51 16.23
CA LEU A 174 25.38 -20.71 16.90
C LEU A 174 24.27 -21.44 17.67
N GLY A 175 23.88 -22.63 17.20
CA GLY A 175 22.82 -23.45 17.82
C GLY A 175 21.49 -23.46 17.08
N PHE A 176 21.27 -22.57 16.11
CA PHE A 176 20.08 -22.60 15.26
C PHE A 176 20.19 -23.73 14.23
N LYS A 177 19.47 -24.82 14.45
CA LYS A 177 19.38 -25.95 13.53
C LYS A 177 17.99 -25.99 12.90
N SER A 178 17.85 -25.42 11.71
CA SER A 178 16.65 -25.60 10.89
C SER A 178 16.93 -26.54 9.72
N LYS A 179 15.97 -27.42 9.42
CA LYS A 179 15.99 -28.25 8.21
C LYS A 179 15.61 -27.44 6.97
N LEU A 180 15.01 -26.27 7.18
CA LEU A 180 14.45 -25.41 6.14
C LEU A 180 15.47 -24.33 5.75
N PRO A 181 15.47 -23.90 4.48
CA PRO A 181 16.37 -22.86 4.03
C PRO A 181 16.06 -21.54 4.72
N LEU A 182 17.08 -20.90 5.27
CA LEU A 182 17.00 -19.55 5.84
C LEU A 182 17.25 -18.53 4.74
N SER A 183 16.24 -17.74 4.37
CA SER A 183 16.39 -16.73 3.31
C SER A 183 15.54 -15.49 3.59
N ALA A 184 15.96 -14.35 3.03
CA ALA A 184 15.13 -13.16 2.97
C ALA A 184 14.16 -13.14 1.77
N LYS A 185 14.40 -14.02 0.79
CA LYS A 185 13.69 -14.03 -0.50
C LYS A 185 12.63 -15.12 -0.60
N HIS A 186 12.11 -15.61 0.52
CA HIS A 186 10.96 -16.52 0.47
C HIS A 186 9.77 -15.83 -0.21
N GLN A 187 9.15 -16.56 -1.15
CA GLN A 187 8.03 -16.08 -1.93
C GLN A 187 6.79 -16.94 -1.68
N ILE A 188 5.63 -16.30 -1.67
CA ILE A 188 4.33 -16.96 -1.75
C ILE A 188 3.66 -16.60 -3.07
N LEU A 189 2.77 -17.49 -3.51
CA LEU A 189 1.93 -17.25 -4.67
C LEU A 189 0.50 -16.96 -4.22
N CYS A 190 0.01 -15.75 -4.48
CA CYS A 190 -1.43 -15.49 -4.41
C CYS A 190 -2.05 -15.95 -5.72
N TYR A 191 -3.20 -16.61 -5.67
CA TYR A 191 -3.85 -17.14 -6.86
C TYR A 191 -5.33 -16.77 -6.89
N LEU A 192 -5.92 -16.79 -8.10
CA LEU A 192 -7.34 -16.49 -8.30
C LEU A 192 -8.21 -17.74 -8.25
N SER A 193 -7.75 -18.84 -8.86
CA SER A 193 -8.57 -20.04 -9.00
C SER A 193 -7.73 -21.31 -9.04
N LEU A 194 -8.29 -22.38 -8.49
CA LEU A 194 -7.77 -23.74 -8.62
C LEU A 194 -8.56 -24.47 -9.71
N LEU A 195 -7.85 -25.03 -10.68
CA LEU A 195 -8.43 -25.85 -11.74
C LEU A 195 -8.17 -27.33 -11.42
N GLU A 196 -9.24 -28.08 -11.24
CA GLU A 196 -9.17 -29.51 -10.96
C GLU A 196 -9.47 -30.30 -12.23
N THR A 197 -8.48 -31.05 -12.69
CA THR A 197 -8.63 -32.00 -13.80
C THR A 197 -8.21 -33.38 -13.30
N THR A 198 -7.10 -33.92 -13.80
CA THR A 198 -6.45 -35.12 -13.24
C THR A 198 -5.57 -34.79 -12.04
N LYS A 199 -4.98 -33.59 -12.05
CA LYS A 199 -4.22 -32.99 -10.95
C LYS A 199 -4.77 -31.59 -10.68
N PRO A 200 -4.73 -31.10 -9.43
CA PRO A 200 -5.11 -29.72 -9.12
C PRO A 200 -4.02 -28.76 -9.59
N TYR A 201 -4.42 -27.72 -10.31
CA TYR A 201 -3.52 -26.69 -10.85
C TYR A 201 -3.88 -25.30 -10.33
N ILE A 202 -2.86 -24.52 -9.99
CA ILE A 202 -2.99 -23.08 -9.71
C ILE A 202 -3.02 -22.33 -11.05
N VAL A 203 -4.09 -21.56 -11.26
CA VAL A 203 -4.28 -20.70 -12.43
C VAL A 203 -4.27 -19.24 -12.00
N ASN A 204 -3.67 -18.38 -12.82
CA ASN A 204 -3.53 -16.94 -12.58
C ASN A 204 -2.92 -16.65 -11.20
N SER A 205 -1.62 -16.90 -11.09
CA SER A 205 -0.86 -16.65 -9.87
C SER A 205 0.03 -15.41 -9.97
N MET A 206 0.28 -14.80 -8.82
CA MET A 206 1.17 -13.66 -8.64
C MET A 206 2.13 -13.92 -7.48
N ARG A 207 3.40 -13.55 -7.65
CA ARG A 207 4.43 -13.71 -6.62
C ARG A 207 4.46 -12.52 -5.67
N MET A 208 4.59 -12.82 -4.37
CA MET A 208 4.74 -11.85 -3.29
C MET A 208 5.80 -12.29 -2.28
N PRO A 209 6.50 -11.34 -1.63
CA PRO A 209 7.34 -11.64 -0.47
C PRO A 209 6.51 -12.29 0.65
N ALA A 210 7.00 -13.38 1.24
CA ALA A 210 6.17 -14.21 2.11
C ALA A 210 5.83 -13.55 3.46
N ALA A 211 6.83 -13.33 4.32
CA ALA A 211 6.60 -12.79 5.66
C ALA A 211 5.92 -11.42 5.63
N GLN A 212 6.35 -10.53 4.75
CA GLN A 212 5.81 -9.18 4.64
C GLN A 212 4.31 -9.22 4.32
N THR A 213 3.91 -10.04 3.34
CA THR A 213 2.51 -10.16 2.90
C THR A 213 1.65 -10.84 3.96
N LEU A 214 2.15 -11.90 4.59
CA LEU A 214 1.43 -12.61 5.66
C LEU A 214 1.21 -11.69 6.86
N LEU A 215 2.26 -11.03 7.35
CA LEU A 215 2.14 -10.14 8.50
C LEU A 215 1.30 -8.88 8.20
N LEU A 216 1.16 -8.47 6.94
CA LEU A 216 0.30 -7.33 6.57
C LEU A 216 -1.18 -7.72 6.37
N LEU A 217 -1.48 -8.94 5.89
CA LEU A 217 -2.84 -9.32 5.47
C LEU A 217 -3.48 -10.47 6.28
N ALA A 218 -2.70 -11.23 7.07
CA ALA A 218 -3.23 -12.34 7.86
C ALA A 218 -4.33 -11.90 8.83
N HIS A 219 -5.35 -12.74 8.99
CA HIS A 219 -6.46 -12.49 9.91
C HIS A 219 -6.02 -12.70 11.36
N THR A 220 -5.20 -13.73 11.60
CA THR A 220 -4.68 -14.07 12.92
C THR A 220 -3.17 -14.27 12.86
N ILE A 221 -2.46 -13.62 13.79
CA ILE A 221 -1.02 -13.68 13.96
C ILE A 221 -0.76 -14.08 15.41
N ASP A 222 -0.24 -15.28 15.59
CA ASP A 222 0.07 -15.87 16.89
C ASP A 222 1.59 -15.79 17.11
N THR A 223 2.03 -15.34 18.28
CA THR A 223 3.46 -15.11 18.57
C THR A 223 3.90 -15.79 19.86
N ASN A 224 5.20 -16.04 19.99
CA ASN A 224 5.85 -16.44 21.24
C ASN A 224 6.43 -15.24 22.01
N ILE A 225 6.92 -15.47 23.23
CA ILE A 225 7.43 -14.43 24.12
C ILE A 225 8.58 -13.61 23.50
N GLY A 226 9.45 -14.28 22.72
CA GLY A 226 10.65 -13.70 22.11
C GLY A 226 10.48 -13.26 20.65
N PHE A 227 9.30 -13.39 20.05
CA PHE A 227 9.04 -13.12 18.62
C PHE A 227 9.94 -13.88 17.64
N THR A 228 10.48 -15.03 18.06
CA THR A 228 11.23 -15.96 17.18
C THR A 228 10.29 -16.84 16.36
N ARG A 229 9.06 -17.09 16.82
CA ARG A 229 8.06 -17.91 16.13
C ARG A 229 6.78 -17.12 15.95
N ILE A 230 6.38 -16.95 14.71
CA ILE A 230 5.16 -16.23 14.35
C ILE A 230 4.31 -17.12 13.44
N VAL A 231 3.10 -17.43 13.86
CA VAL A 231 2.17 -18.29 13.14
C VAL A 231 1.07 -17.43 12.52
N CYS A 232 0.87 -17.57 11.21
CA CYS A 232 -0.15 -16.85 10.45
C CYS A 232 -1.30 -17.79 10.09
N ASP A 233 -2.53 -17.37 10.39
CA ASP A 233 -3.78 -18.08 10.10
C ASP A 233 -3.81 -19.55 10.52
N SER A 234 -3.05 -19.92 11.56
CA SER A 234 -2.98 -21.28 12.10
C SER A 234 -2.54 -22.36 11.08
N TRP A 235 -1.76 -22.01 10.05
CA TRP A 235 -1.12 -23.02 9.19
C TRP A 235 0.27 -22.67 8.66
N LEU A 236 0.69 -21.41 8.68
CA LEU A 236 2.03 -21.02 8.27
C LEU A 236 2.80 -20.57 9.48
N LEU A 237 3.96 -21.18 9.70
CA LEU A 237 4.89 -20.81 10.74
C LEU A 237 6.09 -20.11 10.11
N LEU A 238 6.36 -18.91 10.58
CA LEU A 238 7.56 -18.13 10.31
C LEU A 238 8.49 -18.26 11.52
N GLU A 239 9.69 -18.79 11.30
CA GLU A 239 10.71 -18.81 12.35
C GLU A 239 11.81 -17.81 12.01
N PHE A 240 12.03 -16.86 12.91
CA PHE A 240 13.04 -15.82 12.81
C PHE A 240 14.22 -16.19 13.72
N PRO A 241 15.43 -16.43 13.18
CA PRO A 241 16.61 -16.66 14.00
C PRO A 241 17.04 -15.38 14.74
N TYR A 242 16.69 -14.20 14.20
CA TYR A 242 16.94 -12.90 14.80
C TYR A 242 15.62 -12.31 15.34
N PRO A 243 15.36 -12.41 16.66
CA PRO A 243 14.08 -12.01 17.25
C PRO A 243 13.74 -10.53 17.04
N GLU A 244 14.74 -9.65 17.15
CA GLU A 244 14.57 -8.20 16.93
C GLU A 244 14.10 -7.89 15.50
N SER A 245 14.56 -8.63 14.49
CA SER A 245 14.15 -8.42 13.10
C SER A 245 12.69 -8.82 12.89
N GLY A 246 12.27 -9.96 13.44
CA GLY A 246 10.88 -10.43 13.40
C GLY A 246 9.94 -9.45 14.12
N LEU A 247 10.32 -9.00 15.31
CA LEU A 247 9.58 -8.03 16.11
C LEU A 247 9.42 -6.69 15.39
N ASN A 248 10.51 -6.13 14.85
CA ASN A 248 10.45 -4.87 14.10
C ASN A 248 9.61 -4.99 12.83
N LEU A 249 9.64 -6.14 12.15
CA LEU A 249 8.79 -6.39 10.98
C LEU A 249 7.31 -6.44 11.38
N LEU A 250 6.97 -7.19 12.42
CA LEU A 250 5.60 -7.26 12.96
C LEU A 250 5.08 -5.89 13.40
N LEU A 251 5.89 -5.12 14.14
CA LEU A 251 5.52 -3.79 14.62
C LEU A 251 5.23 -2.83 13.46
N LYS A 252 6.07 -2.85 12.40
CA LYS A 252 5.83 -2.07 11.19
C LYS A 252 4.54 -2.50 10.49
N ALA A 253 4.28 -3.80 10.40
CA ALA A 253 3.07 -4.34 9.78
C ALA A 253 1.80 -3.88 10.52
N VAL A 254 1.79 -3.95 11.86
CA VAL A 254 0.66 -3.52 12.69
C VAL A 254 0.40 -2.02 12.53
N LYS A 255 1.44 -1.18 12.58
CA LYS A 255 1.29 0.28 12.37
C LYS A 255 0.77 0.60 10.97
N LEU A 256 1.22 -0.14 9.96
CA LEU A 256 0.72 0.00 8.59
C LEU A 256 -0.76 -0.40 8.47
N ARG A 257 -1.18 -1.50 9.10
CA ARG A 257 -2.59 -1.92 9.16
C ARG A 257 -3.46 -0.83 9.79
N GLN A 258 -3.08 -0.33 10.96
CA GLN A 258 -3.81 0.74 11.66
C GLN A 258 -3.93 2.02 10.81
N ARG A 259 -2.83 2.46 10.18
CA ARG A 259 -2.86 3.64 9.29
C ARG A 259 -3.74 3.40 8.07
N TRP A 260 -3.69 2.19 7.50
CA TRP A 260 -4.52 1.83 6.35
C TRP A 260 -6.00 1.82 6.71
N ASP A 261 -6.37 1.18 7.82
CA ASP A 261 -7.76 1.12 8.28
C ASP A 261 -8.26 2.50 8.71
N ALA A 262 -7.43 3.32 9.35
CA ALA A 262 -7.76 4.72 9.64
C ALA A 262 -8.05 5.52 8.36
N LEU A 263 -7.26 5.33 7.30
CA LEU A 263 -7.46 5.99 6.01
C LEU A 263 -8.75 5.51 5.33
N ILE A 264 -9.01 4.20 5.32
CA ILE A 264 -10.25 3.62 4.77
C ILE A 264 -11.46 4.13 5.54
N ASN A 265 -11.44 4.06 6.88
CA ASN A 265 -12.54 4.53 7.72
C ASN A 265 -12.77 6.03 7.53
N ARG A 266 -11.71 6.82 7.40
CA ARG A 266 -11.80 8.25 7.08
C ARG A 266 -12.44 8.48 5.70
N ARG A 267 -12.08 7.70 4.66
CA ARG A 267 -12.70 7.77 3.32
C ARG A 267 -14.16 7.33 3.33
N LEU A 268 -14.51 6.27 4.07
CA LEU A 268 -15.88 5.79 4.21
C LEU A 268 -16.77 6.81 4.95
N ASN A 269 -16.25 7.42 6.01
CA ASN A 269 -16.94 8.50 6.72
C ASN A 269 -17.19 9.70 5.80
N ASP A 270 -16.26 9.97 4.88
CA ASP A 270 -16.41 11.05 3.90
C ASP A 270 -17.37 10.74 2.75
N ALA A 271 -17.49 9.48 2.36
CA ALA A 271 -18.43 9.02 1.35
C ALA A 271 -19.87 8.90 1.87
N ASN A 272 -20.06 8.91 3.19
CA ASN A 272 -21.38 8.70 3.79
C ASN A 272 -22.32 9.89 3.47
N PRO A 273 -23.46 9.69 2.79
CA PRO A 273 -24.34 10.79 2.34
C PRO A 273 -25.10 11.47 3.49
N ASN A 274 -25.16 10.84 4.68
CA ASN A 274 -25.86 11.36 5.86
C ASN A 274 -24.99 12.30 6.72
N LYS A 275 -24.15 13.14 6.11
CA LYS A 275 -23.30 14.07 6.87
C LYS A 275 -24.17 15.08 7.62
N SER A 276 -24.03 15.14 8.94
CA SER A 276 -24.55 16.25 9.73
C SER A 276 -23.73 17.51 9.42
N VAL A 277 -24.38 18.67 9.49
CA VAL A 277 -23.77 20.00 9.29
C VAL A 277 -22.53 20.23 10.17
N GLU A 278 -22.44 19.52 11.30
CA GLU A 278 -21.32 19.55 12.25
C GLU A 278 -20.04 18.86 11.72
N ALA A 279 -20.17 17.86 10.85
CA ALA A 279 -19.04 17.18 10.23
C ALA A 279 -18.35 18.04 9.15
N GLU A 280 -19.10 18.93 8.49
CA GLU A 280 -18.54 19.90 7.53
C GLU A 280 -17.78 21.03 8.21
N LEU A 281 -18.20 21.44 9.42
CA LEU A 281 -17.49 22.44 10.23
C LEU A 281 -16.11 21.95 10.71
N GLN A 282 -15.92 20.64 10.88
CA GLN A 282 -14.62 20.04 11.24
C GLN A 282 -13.64 19.90 10.07
N LYS A 283 -14.07 20.06 8.81
CA LYS A 283 -13.16 20.10 7.64
C LYS A 283 -12.24 21.33 7.65
N ASN A 284 -12.57 22.36 8.43
CA ASN A 284 -11.79 23.61 8.52
C ASN A 284 -10.62 23.57 9.52
N GLN A 285 -10.37 22.43 10.18
CA GLN A 285 -9.12 22.25 10.93
C GLN A 285 -7.97 21.87 9.98
N PRO A 286 -6.72 22.29 10.28
CA PRO A 286 -5.56 21.97 9.47
C PRO A 286 -5.20 20.49 9.65
N ARG A 287 -5.96 19.60 9.01
CA ARG A 287 -5.58 18.20 8.87
C ARG A 287 -4.58 18.10 7.72
N GLU A 288 -3.54 17.29 7.88
CA GLU A 288 -2.65 16.88 6.79
C GLU A 288 -3.47 16.55 5.53
N SER A 289 -2.96 16.95 4.37
CA SER A 289 -3.67 16.73 3.11
C SER A 289 -3.90 15.24 2.92
N TYR A 290 -5.08 14.87 2.41
CA TYR A 290 -5.40 13.47 2.10
C TYR A 290 -4.34 12.83 1.19
N GLU A 291 -3.82 13.62 0.26
CA GLU A 291 -2.81 13.20 -0.70
C GLU A 291 -1.47 12.91 -0.03
N GLU A 292 -1.10 13.70 1.00
CA GLU A 292 0.14 13.51 1.77
C GLU A 292 0.06 12.21 2.57
N LEU A 293 -1.03 11.98 3.31
CA LEU A 293 -1.24 10.71 4.04
C LEU A 293 -1.25 9.49 3.12
N GLN A 294 -1.87 9.61 1.94
CA GLN A 294 -1.89 8.53 0.95
C GLN A 294 -0.50 8.27 0.38
N HIS A 295 0.26 9.33 0.11
CA HIS A 295 1.62 9.23 -0.41
C HIS A 295 2.56 8.60 0.61
N ASP A 296 2.51 9.05 1.87
CA ASP A 296 3.34 8.55 2.96
C ASP A 296 3.05 7.07 3.23
N LEU A 297 1.77 6.69 3.27
CA LEU A 297 1.36 5.30 3.42
C LEU A 297 1.85 4.44 2.24
N SER A 298 1.75 4.93 1.01
CA SER A 298 2.26 4.23 -0.18
C SER A 298 3.78 4.02 -0.12
N CYS A 299 4.52 5.04 0.34
CA CYS A 299 5.96 4.97 0.54
C CYS A 299 6.33 3.96 1.63
N ASP A 300 5.67 4.02 2.79
CA ASP A 300 5.93 3.12 3.91
C ASP A 300 5.61 1.66 3.56
N ILE A 301 4.49 1.41 2.88
CA ILE A 301 4.12 0.06 2.40
C ILE A 301 5.15 -0.47 1.41
N SER A 302 5.59 0.37 0.46
CA SER A 302 6.61 -0.02 -0.52
C SER A 302 7.93 -0.38 0.17
N ALA A 303 8.37 0.45 1.12
CA ALA A 303 9.59 0.24 1.90
C ALA A 303 9.50 -1.03 2.77
N TYR A 304 8.32 -1.30 3.33
CA TYR A 304 8.04 -2.51 4.10
C TYR A 304 8.12 -3.77 3.23
N MET A 305 7.53 -3.76 2.02
CA MET A 305 7.62 -4.90 1.10
C MET A 305 9.03 -5.16 0.57
N SER A 306 9.88 -4.14 0.50
CA SER A 306 11.29 -4.27 0.11
C SER A 306 12.22 -4.61 1.26
N SER A 307 11.73 -4.73 2.50
CA SER A 307 12.58 -5.02 3.65
C SER A 307 13.15 -6.45 3.58
N GLU A 308 14.46 -6.57 3.72
CA GLU A 308 15.15 -7.87 3.71
C GLU A 308 15.27 -8.38 5.14
N VAL A 309 14.53 -9.44 5.46
CA VAL A 309 14.55 -10.10 6.78
C VAL A 309 14.70 -11.58 6.57
N TYR A 310 15.66 -12.21 7.23
CA TYR A 310 15.88 -13.64 7.16
C TYR A 310 14.92 -14.41 8.08
N TYR A 311 14.23 -15.40 7.52
CA TYR A 311 13.34 -16.29 8.24
C TYR A 311 13.27 -17.64 7.53
N THR A 312 12.67 -18.63 8.19
CA THR A 312 12.27 -19.88 7.54
C THR A 312 10.75 -19.98 7.49
N ILE A 313 10.21 -20.62 6.45
CA ILE A 313 8.78 -20.87 6.29
C ILE A 313 8.49 -22.36 6.45
N LYS A 314 7.63 -22.71 7.40
CA LYS A 314 7.13 -24.09 7.59
C LYS A 314 5.62 -24.11 7.44
N ARG A 315 5.11 -25.12 6.72
CA ARG A 315 3.69 -25.44 6.75
C ARG A 315 3.38 -26.30 7.98
N LEU A 316 2.42 -25.87 8.79
CA LEU A 316 1.91 -26.61 9.93
C LEU A 316 0.91 -27.67 9.46
N LEU A 317 1.06 -28.87 9.99
CA LEU A 317 0.13 -29.97 9.81
C LEU A 317 -0.84 -30.05 11.00
N PRO A 318 -1.98 -30.76 10.87
CA PRO A 318 -2.91 -30.95 11.98
C PRO A 318 -2.28 -31.57 13.24
N GLY A 319 -1.19 -32.32 13.10
CA GLY A 319 -0.42 -32.84 14.23
C GLY A 319 0.37 -31.76 14.97
N ASP A 320 0.97 -30.82 14.24
CA ASP A 320 1.71 -29.69 14.84
C ASP A 320 0.75 -28.80 15.65
N LEU A 321 -0.46 -28.54 15.15
CA LEU A 321 -1.45 -27.67 15.80
C LEU A 321 -1.90 -28.16 17.19
N LYS A 322 -1.77 -29.46 17.48
CA LYS A 322 -2.10 -30.02 18.79
C LYS A 322 -1.08 -29.69 19.88
N VAL A 323 0.16 -29.41 19.49
CA VAL A 323 1.30 -29.18 20.40
C VAL A 323 1.77 -27.72 20.35
N LEU A 324 1.24 -26.95 19.39
CA LEU A 324 1.72 -25.59 19.11
C LEU A 324 1.35 -24.57 20.18
N TYR A 325 0.26 -24.78 20.91
CA TYR A 325 -0.29 -23.79 21.83
C TYR A 325 -0.22 -24.29 23.28
N TYR A 326 0.08 -23.38 24.21
CA TYR A 326 0.11 -23.67 25.65
C TYR A 326 -1.28 -24.02 26.21
N GLY A 327 -2.36 -23.46 25.61
CA GLY A 327 -3.74 -23.67 26.04
C GLY A 327 -4.22 -22.61 27.04
N ALA A 328 -5.46 -22.75 27.50
CA ALA A 328 -6.13 -21.74 28.33
C ALA A 328 -5.72 -21.74 29.82
N ASP A 329 -4.99 -22.77 30.27
CA ASP A 329 -4.68 -22.99 31.69
C ASP A 329 -3.43 -22.22 32.18
N GLU A 330 -2.67 -21.59 31.28
CA GLU A 330 -1.47 -20.82 31.65
C GLU A 330 -1.78 -19.36 32.02
N THR A 331 -0.95 -18.82 32.93
CA THR A 331 -1.06 -17.43 33.37
C THR A 331 -0.84 -16.46 32.21
N HIS A 332 -1.84 -15.62 31.95
CA HIS A 332 -1.77 -14.63 30.88
C HIS A 332 -0.79 -13.49 31.23
N PRO A 333 0.17 -13.16 30.35
CA PRO A 333 1.08 -12.03 30.57
C PRO A 333 0.31 -10.70 30.52
N SER A 334 0.42 -9.89 31.58
CA SER A 334 -0.14 -8.53 31.57
C SER A 334 0.80 -7.60 30.81
N ILE A 335 0.33 -7.06 29.68
CA ILE A 335 1.09 -6.08 28.87
C ILE A 335 0.45 -4.71 29.06
N ASP A 336 1.07 -3.88 29.89
CA ASP A 336 0.70 -2.48 30.09
C ASP A 336 1.99 -1.65 30.28
N PRO A 337 2.28 -0.64 29.44
CA PRO A 337 1.54 -0.17 28.26
C PRO A 337 1.74 -1.05 27.01
N ASN A 338 0.73 -1.11 26.13
CA ASN A 338 0.80 -1.86 24.89
C ASN A 338 1.64 -1.12 23.81
N PRO A 339 2.78 -1.69 23.35
CA PRO A 339 3.64 -1.04 22.35
C PRO A 339 3.09 -1.06 20.91
N PHE A 340 2.11 -1.93 20.62
CA PHE A 340 1.51 -2.07 19.29
C PHE A 340 0.32 -1.14 19.11
N GLU A 341 -0.49 -0.96 20.15
CA GLU A 341 -1.64 -0.05 20.12
C GLU A 341 -1.95 0.51 21.51
N GLU A 342 -1.68 1.80 21.71
CA GLU A 342 -1.85 2.47 23.01
C GLU A 342 -3.29 2.47 23.52
N LYS A 343 -4.28 2.42 22.60
CA LYS A 343 -5.71 2.50 22.93
C LYS A 343 -6.39 1.14 23.08
N PHE A 344 -5.69 0.06 22.76
CA PHE A 344 -6.28 -1.28 22.73
C PHE A 344 -6.18 -1.94 24.10
N GLU A 345 -7.33 -2.36 24.63
CA GLU A 345 -7.38 -3.12 25.87
C GLU A 345 -6.96 -4.58 25.62
N CYS A 346 -5.85 -4.98 26.23
CA CYS A 346 -5.33 -6.33 26.14
C CYS A 346 -6.32 -7.35 26.75
N ARG A 347 -6.71 -8.37 25.98
CA ARG A 347 -7.67 -9.41 26.42
C ARG A 347 -7.07 -10.81 26.31
N PRO A 348 -7.25 -11.71 27.29
CA PRO A 348 -6.76 -13.08 27.17
C PRO A 348 -7.49 -13.84 26.06
N HIS A 349 -6.82 -14.81 25.43
CA HIS A 349 -7.45 -15.68 24.44
C HIS A 349 -7.95 -16.99 25.08
N ASP A 350 -9.26 -17.23 24.97
CA ASP A 350 -9.97 -18.36 25.62
C ASP A 350 -9.53 -19.78 25.25
N LYS A 351 -8.82 -19.98 24.12
CA LYS A 351 -8.53 -21.33 23.58
C LYS A 351 -7.05 -21.59 23.35
N LYS A 352 -6.33 -20.61 22.79
CA LYS A 352 -4.91 -20.75 22.47
C LYS A 352 -4.00 -20.40 23.65
N GLY A 353 -4.53 -19.73 24.67
CA GLY A 353 -3.70 -19.04 25.67
C GLY A 353 -3.13 -17.74 25.13
N GLY A 354 -2.35 -17.04 25.95
CA GLY A 354 -1.78 -15.74 25.59
C GLY A 354 -2.78 -14.59 25.66
N VAL A 355 -2.40 -13.44 25.10
CA VAL A 355 -3.13 -12.17 25.20
C VAL A 355 -3.24 -11.47 23.84
N TYR A 356 -4.44 -11.05 23.46
CA TYR A 356 -4.67 -10.16 22.34
C TYR A 356 -4.04 -8.81 22.60
N VAL A 357 -3.15 -8.42 21.70
CA VAL A 357 -2.45 -7.14 21.74
C VAL A 357 -2.99 -6.21 20.67
N THR A 358 -3.54 -6.77 19.59
CA THR A 358 -4.42 -6.09 18.64
C THR A 358 -5.50 -7.08 18.21
N ASP A 359 -6.48 -6.63 17.41
CA ASP A 359 -7.54 -7.50 16.87
C ASP A 359 -6.99 -8.72 16.11
N ASN A 360 -5.79 -8.61 15.53
CA ASN A 360 -5.18 -9.69 14.75
C ASN A 360 -4.02 -10.39 15.47
N VAL A 361 -3.37 -9.77 16.45
CA VAL A 361 -2.12 -10.28 17.04
C VAL A 361 -2.35 -10.80 18.45
N VAL A 362 -1.97 -12.07 18.67
CA VAL A 362 -1.99 -12.74 19.97
C VAL A 362 -0.55 -12.93 20.44
N TYR A 363 -0.25 -12.39 21.61
CA TYR A 363 1.05 -12.49 22.27
C TYR A 363 1.15 -13.69 23.18
N ASN A 364 2.30 -14.36 23.10
CA ASN A 364 2.69 -15.49 23.94
C ASN A 364 1.66 -16.63 23.98
N CYS A 365 1.18 -17.05 22.82
CA CYS A 365 0.31 -18.22 22.69
C CYS A 365 1.04 -19.44 22.12
N VAL A 366 2.18 -19.24 21.44
CA VAL A 366 2.93 -20.29 20.75
C VAL A 366 4.01 -20.88 21.66
N VAL A 367 4.08 -22.21 21.71
CA VAL A 367 5.09 -22.97 22.46
C VAL A 367 6.49 -22.74 21.90
N ASP A 368 7.43 -22.48 22.80
CA ASP A 368 8.84 -22.26 22.47
C ASP A 368 9.55 -23.55 22.06
N THR A 369 10.48 -23.43 21.11
CA THR A 369 11.48 -24.45 20.83
C THR A 369 12.69 -24.25 21.75
N ASP A 370 13.54 -25.27 21.90
CA ASP A 370 14.80 -25.16 22.66
C ASP A 370 15.62 -23.93 22.23
N TRP A 371 15.68 -23.67 20.92
CA TRP A 371 16.32 -22.47 20.37
C TRP A 371 15.63 -21.18 20.83
N SER A 372 14.30 -21.12 20.71
CA SER A 372 13.52 -19.92 21.07
C SER A 372 13.67 -19.59 22.55
N TYR A 373 13.61 -20.62 23.40
CA TYR A 373 13.82 -20.49 24.84
C TYR A 373 15.24 -20.03 25.17
N ASN A 374 16.27 -20.71 24.64
CA ASN A 374 17.67 -20.34 24.90
C ASN A 374 17.99 -18.94 24.38
N SER A 375 17.53 -18.60 23.17
CA SER A 375 17.72 -17.28 22.57
C SER A 375 17.06 -16.18 23.41
N TYR A 376 15.86 -16.42 23.94
CA TYR A 376 15.20 -15.49 24.85
C TYR A 376 15.99 -15.31 26.15
N GLN A 377 16.45 -16.41 26.78
CA GLN A 377 17.24 -16.38 28.01
C GLN A 377 18.56 -15.63 27.82
N GLU A 378 19.29 -15.90 26.72
CA GLU A 378 20.52 -15.18 26.38
C GLU A 378 20.25 -13.69 26.14
N THR A 379 19.16 -13.37 25.43
CA THR A 379 18.77 -11.98 25.14
C THR A 379 18.42 -11.22 26.42
N TYR A 380 17.80 -11.88 27.39
CA TYR A 380 17.45 -11.29 28.68
C TYR A 380 18.67 -11.20 29.63
N ALA A 381 19.58 -12.16 29.57
CA ALA A 381 20.80 -12.17 30.38
C ALA A 381 21.79 -11.06 29.98
N LEU A 382 21.80 -10.67 28.70
CA LEU A 382 22.69 -9.62 28.20
C LEU A 382 22.09 -8.22 28.44
N PRO A 383 22.86 -7.28 29.01
CA PRO A 383 22.39 -5.92 29.18
C PRO A 383 22.24 -5.25 27.80
N TRP A 384 21.03 -4.74 27.54
CA TRP A 384 20.75 -3.97 26.35
C TRP A 384 20.97 -2.49 26.61
N THR A 385 21.78 -1.86 25.78
CA THR A 385 22.02 -0.42 25.78
C THR A 385 21.06 0.27 24.82
N CYS A 386 20.22 1.17 25.33
CA CYS A 386 19.34 1.95 24.47
C CYS A 386 20.16 2.95 23.63
N PRO A 387 20.00 2.98 22.29
CA PRO A 387 20.74 3.92 21.44
C PRO A 387 20.35 5.38 21.68
N ASP A 388 19.14 5.62 22.20
CA ASP A 388 18.58 6.95 22.33
C ASP A 388 18.87 7.57 23.71
N CYS A 389 18.80 6.80 24.81
CA CYS A 389 19.01 7.31 26.18
C CYS A 389 20.27 6.80 26.88
N GLY A 390 20.98 5.82 26.31
CA GLY A 390 22.21 5.25 26.87
C GLY A 390 22.03 4.37 28.12
N ILE A 391 20.79 4.11 28.57
CA ILE A 391 20.51 3.24 29.71
C ILE A 391 20.85 1.79 29.33
N SER A 392 21.55 1.10 30.24
CA SER A 392 21.96 -0.30 30.09
C SER A 392 21.21 -1.17 31.09
N LEU A 393 20.21 -1.93 30.62
CA LEU A 393 19.39 -2.82 31.45
C LEU A 393 19.05 -4.11 30.71
N CYS A 394 18.78 -5.16 31.47
CA CYS A 394 18.27 -6.44 30.96
C CYS A 394 16.78 -6.31 30.70
N PHE A 395 16.40 -6.07 29.44
CA PHE A 395 15.00 -5.98 29.02
C PHE A 395 14.63 -7.10 28.05
N SER A 396 13.42 -7.62 28.20
CA SER A 396 12.80 -8.50 27.21
C SER A 396 12.59 -7.76 25.89
N PRO A 397 12.48 -8.44 24.73
CA PRO A 397 12.24 -7.78 23.45
C PRO A 397 11.01 -6.85 23.46
N LEU A 398 9.95 -7.23 24.19
CA LEU A 398 8.76 -6.41 24.37
C LEU A 398 9.03 -5.17 25.25
N GLU A 399 9.74 -5.34 26.36
CA GLU A 399 10.13 -4.24 27.26
C GLU A 399 11.07 -3.24 26.55
N ARG A 400 11.94 -3.71 25.65
CA ARG A 400 12.77 -2.83 24.81
C ARG A 400 11.91 -1.92 23.95
N LEU A 401 10.79 -2.42 23.40
CA LEU A 401 9.85 -1.59 22.65
C LEU A 401 9.10 -0.61 23.56
N GLN A 402 8.61 -1.08 24.72
CA GLN A 402 7.95 -0.22 25.69
C GLN A 402 8.87 0.92 26.14
N HIS A 403 10.14 0.61 26.40
CA HIS A 403 11.15 1.60 26.72
C HIS A 403 11.33 2.60 25.57
N LYS A 404 11.55 2.13 24.33
CA LYS A 404 11.72 3.01 23.16
C LYS A 404 10.52 3.92 22.91
N GLN A 405 9.30 3.44 23.14
CA GLN A 405 8.08 4.20 22.82
C GLN A 405 7.62 5.11 23.97
N PHE A 406 7.71 4.67 25.22
CA PHE A 406 7.07 5.35 26.35
C PHE A 406 8.07 5.94 27.35
N THR A 407 9.15 5.24 27.65
CA THR A 407 10.03 5.57 28.80
C THR A 407 11.32 6.28 28.38
N CYS A 408 11.69 6.23 27.10
CA CYS A 408 12.94 6.79 26.63
C CYS A 408 12.97 8.33 26.77
N SER A 409 13.86 8.82 27.63
CA SER A 409 14.01 10.25 27.95
C SER A 409 14.39 11.13 26.77
N ASN A 410 14.87 10.54 25.67
CA ASN A 410 15.31 11.24 24.47
C ASN A 410 14.28 11.22 23.35
N ARG A 411 13.00 10.95 23.69
CA ARG A 411 11.86 11.24 22.82
C ARG A 411 11.87 12.76 22.60
N THR A 412 12.67 13.18 21.61
CA THR A 412 12.43 14.42 20.89
C THR A 412 10.98 14.31 20.50
N GLU A 413 10.14 15.07 21.19
CA GLU A 413 8.84 15.40 20.65
C GLU A 413 9.13 15.71 19.19
N LYS A 414 8.60 14.90 18.27
CA LYS A 414 8.17 15.46 17.00
C LYS A 414 7.04 16.42 17.39
N LYS A 415 7.40 17.53 18.05
CA LYS A 415 6.81 18.81 17.74
C LYS A 415 7.00 18.85 16.25
N GLU A 416 5.90 18.61 15.54
CA GLU A 416 5.58 19.44 14.41
C GLU A 416 6.22 20.78 14.73
N THR A 417 7.30 21.10 14.03
CA THR A 417 7.74 22.47 13.98
C THR A 417 6.59 23.16 13.27
N GLU A 418 5.57 23.50 14.04
CA GLU A 418 4.90 24.78 13.98
C GLU A 418 6.04 25.81 14.04
N THR A 419 6.74 25.95 12.92
CA THR A 419 7.00 27.29 12.42
C THR A 419 5.65 27.96 12.55
N PRO A 420 5.49 28.95 13.45
CA PRO A 420 4.21 29.64 13.56
C PRO A 420 3.97 30.19 12.16
N LYS A 421 3.08 29.53 11.40
CA LYS A 421 2.63 30.03 10.11
C LYS A 421 2.06 31.40 10.47
N PRO A 422 2.64 32.51 9.98
CA PRO A 422 2.06 33.81 10.25
C PRO A 422 0.62 33.71 9.76
N VAL A 423 -0.31 34.06 10.65
CA VAL A 423 -1.75 34.06 10.38
C VAL A 423 -1.95 34.70 9.01
N LYS A 424 -2.24 33.87 7.99
CA LYS A 424 -2.54 34.35 6.65
C LYS A 424 -3.93 34.96 6.74
N ASP A 425 -3.94 36.24 7.05
CA ASP A 425 -5.15 37.03 7.01
C ASP A 425 -5.66 37.00 5.56
N ASN A 426 -6.84 36.44 5.36
CA ASN A 426 -7.35 35.97 4.07
C ASN A 426 -7.90 37.14 3.23
N ARG A 427 -7.15 38.25 3.17
CA ARG A 427 -7.53 39.48 2.48
C ARG A 427 -6.98 39.44 1.04
N PRO A 428 -7.82 39.67 0.02
CA PRO A 428 -7.37 39.66 -1.37
C PRO A 428 -6.26 40.70 -1.59
N ASN A 429 -5.16 40.29 -2.23
CA ASN A 429 -3.95 41.08 -2.51
C ASN A 429 -3.01 41.43 -1.34
N ALA A 430 -3.12 40.80 -0.17
CA ALA A 430 -2.12 40.94 0.89
C ALA A 430 -0.81 40.22 0.55
N LYS A 431 0.33 40.90 0.71
CA LYS A 431 1.68 40.33 0.50
C LYS A 431 2.50 40.44 1.78
N GLU A 432 3.43 39.52 1.95
CA GLU A 432 4.43 39.57 3.02
C GLU A 432 5.38 40.75 2.76
N TYR A 433 5.44 41.68 3.71
CA TYR A 433 6.31 42.85 3.67
C TYR A 433 7.18 42.90 4.92
N LYS A 434 8.50 42.92 4.72
CA LYS A 434 9.49 43.18 5.78
C LYS A 434 9.81 44.66 5.76
N CYS A 435 9.47 45.36 6.85
CA CYS A 435 9.84 46.77 6.97
C CYS A 435 11.29 46.90 7.42
N GLU A 436 12.08 47.69 6.70
CA GLU A 436 13.49 47.96 7.06
C GLU A 436 13.63 48.83 8.32
N THR A 437 12.57 49.56 8.69
CA THR A 437 12.58 50.52 9.80
C THR A 437 12.18 49.88 11.13
N CYS A 438 11.14 49.03 11.17
CA CYS A 438 10.75 48.32 12.39
C CYS A 438 11.23 46.86 12.46
N LYS A 439 11.83 46.32 11.38
CA LYS A 439 12.28 44.92 11.26
C LYS A 439 11.20 43.87 11.49
N GLU A 440 9.92 44.25 11.50
CA GLU A 440 8.79 43.33 11.62
C GLU A 440 8.35 42.81 10.24
N THR A 441 8.04 41.52 10.18
CA THR A 441 7.35 40.84 9.07
C THR A 441 5.84 41.06 9.21
N LEU A 442 5.25 41.84 8.30
CA LEU A 442 3.81 42.15 8.30
C LEU A 442 3.15 41.65 7.01
N TYR A 443 1.92 41.15 7.09
CA TYR A 443 1.10 40.82 5.92
C TYR A 443 0.14 41.99 5.65
N MET A 444 0.41 42.75 4.58
CA MET A 444 -0.32 43.99 4.28
C MET A 444 -0.63 44.10 2.78
N THR A 445 -1.70 44.81 2.45
CA THR A 445 -2.00 45.19 1.06
C THR A 445 -1.05 46.30 0.57
N PRO A 446 -0.88 46.51 -0.75
CA PRO A 446 0.04 47.53 -1.28
C PRO A 446 -0.22 48.96 -0.74
N VAL A 447 -1.47 49.30 -0.45
CA VAL A 447 -1.86 50.61 0.11
C VAL A 447 -1.43 50.73 1.58
N GLU A 448 -1.56 49.66 2.35
CA GLU A 448 -1.15 49.58 3.74
C GLU A 448 0.38 49.60 3.89
N ILE A 449 1.12 48.97 2.97
CA ILE A 449 2.58 49.06 2.89
C ILE A 449 3.03 50.52 2.71
N LEU A 450 2.36 51.28 1.84
CA LEU A 450 2.67 52.69 1.61
C LEU A 450 2.32 53.57 2.82
N ARG A 451 1.23 53.29 3.53
CA ARG A 451 0.89 53.97 4.79
C ARG A 451 1.91 53.67 5.88
N HIS A 452 2.26 52.40 6.04
CA HIS A 452 3.24 51.95 7.03
C HIS A 452 4.63 52.57 6.77
N LYS A 453 5.08 52.63 5.51
CA LYS A 453 6.31 53.35 5.13
C LYS A 453 6.29 54.84 5.49
N LYS A 454 5.11 55.49 5.50
CA LYS A 454 4.97 56.91 5.87
C LYS A 454 4.85 57.14 7.37
N SER A 455 4.31 56.18 8.12
CA SER A 455 4.04 56.32 9.56
C SER A 455 5.06 55.64 10.47
N CYS A 456 5.94 54.79 9.92
CA CYS A 456 6.94 54.09 10.72
C CYS A 456 8.08 55.06 11.11
N MET A 457 8.08 55.52 12.36
CA MET A 457 9.21 56.21 12.97
C MET A 457 10.05 55.23 13.78
N VAL A 458 11.37 55.40 13.71
CA VAL A 458 12.39 54.58 14.41
C VAL A 458 12.04 54.47 15.90
N LYS A 459 11.95 53.26 16.43
CA LYS A 459 12.01 53.00 17.87
C LYS A 459 13.45 52.78 18.29
#